data_AF-A0A2V8VD54-F1
#
_entry.id   AF-A0A2V8VD54-F1
#
_cell.length_a   1.000
_cell.length_b   1.000
_cell.length_c   1.000
_cell.angle_alpha   90.00
_cell.angle_beta   90.00
_cell.angle_gamma   90.00
#
_symmetry.space_group_name_H-M   'P 1'
#
loop_
_entity.id
_entity.type
_entity.pdbx_description
1 polymer ?
#
loop_
_entity_poly.entity_id
_entity_poly.type
_entity_poly.pdbx_seq_one_letter_code
_entity_poly.pdbx_strand_id
1 'polypeptide(L)'
;MIEAIEILLEHGTAGDPITGLKWTRKTTEKIAEVLQEIDIPVSANTVTRLLYQMDFSLRVNRKQIATNSSPYRDQQFQHICSLRTRFQRQGLPILSVDSN
;
A
#
# COMPACT_ATOMS: atom_id res chain seq x y z
N MET A 1 9.44 1.84 14.71
CA MET A 1 8.00 1.53 14.50
C MET A 1 7.42 2.36 13.36
N ILE A 2 7.54 3.70 13.38
CA ILE A 2 7.11 4.57 12.26
C ILE A 2 7.85 4.21 10.97
N GLU A 3 9.18 4.05 11.03
CA GLU A 3 10.01 3.66 9.89
C GLU A 3 9.58 2.31 9.26
N ALA A 4 9.21 1.32 10.07
CA ALA A 4 8.70 0.04 9.58
C ALA A 4 7.35 0.20 8.84
N ILE A 5 6.49 1.11 9.31
CA ILE A 5 5.24 1.46 8.62
C ILE A 5 5.54 2.21 7.33
N GLU A 6 6.51 3.12 7.31
CA GLU A 6 6.91 3.84 6.09
C GLU A 6 7.42 2.88 5.02
N ILE A 7 8.31 1.95 5.37
CA ILE A 7 8.82 0.91 4.45
C ILE A 7 7.65 0.04 3.95
N LEU A 8 6.76 -0.39 4.84
CA LEU A 8 5.60 -1.21 4.47
C LEU A 8 4.63 -0.47 3.53
N LEU A 9 4.52 0.85 3.68
CA LEU A 9 3.60 1.70 2.93
C LEU A 9 4.25 2.40 1.73
N GLU A 10 5.56 2.28 1.51
CA GLU A 10 6.29 2.92 0.41
C GLU A 10 5.59 2.73 -0.94
N HIS A 11 5.11 1.52 -1.19
CA HIS A 11 4.42 1.16 -2.43
C HIS A 11 2.89 1.03 -2.29
N GLY A 12 2.37 1.21 -1.07
CA GLY A 12 0.95 1.11 -0.73
C GLY A 12 0.28 2.45 -0.44
N THR A 13 1.08 3.53 -0.37
CA THR A 13 0.63 4.90 -0.20
C THR A 13 0.12 5.45 -1.53
N ALA A 14 -1.11 5.92 -1.50
CA ALA A 14 -1.69 6.75 -2.55
C ALA A 14 -1.94 8.15 -1.97
N GLY A 15 -2.06 9.14 -2.84
CA GLY A 15 -2.30 10.49 -2.39
C GLY A 15 -2.79 11.41 -3.48
N ASP A 16 -3.20 12.59 -3.06
CA ASP A 16 -3.47 13.71 -3.94
C ASP A 16 -2.28 14.68 -3.87
N PRO A 17 -1.52 14.85 -4.98
CA PRO A 17 -0.34 15.70 -4.99
C PRO A 17 -0.67 17.20 -4.83
N ILE A 18 -1.92 17.62 -5.08
CA ILE A 18 -2.33 19.01 -4.98
C ILE A 18 -2.67 19.38 -3.54
N THR A 19 -3.38 18.50 -2.83
CA THR A 19 -3.83 18.76 -1.45
C THR A 19 -2.90 18.17 -0.38
N GLY A 20 -1.95 17.31 -0.77
CA GLY A 20 -1.06 16.62 0.16
C GLY A 20 -1.73 15.46 0.91
N LEU A 21 -2.97 15.11 0.55
CA LEU A 21 -3.73 14.04 1.19
C LEU A 21 -3.05 12.69 0.95
N LYS A 22 -2.74 11.93 2.01
CA LYS A 22 -2.19 10.58 1.92
C LYS A 22 -3.21 9.55 2.40
N TRP A 23 -3.31 8.41 1.75
CA TRP A 23 -4.08 7.26 2.23
C TRP A 23 -3.40 5.95 1.82
N THR A 24 -3.69 4.87 2.55
CA THR A 24 -3.18 3.53 2.24
C THR A 24 -4.26 2.64 1.66
N ARG A 25 -3.89 1.74 0.75
CA ARG A 25 -4.79 0.69 0.24
C ARG A 25 -4.91 -0.51 1.19
N LYS A 26 -4.00 -0.64 2.16
CA LYS A 26 -4.00 -1.71 3.16
C LYS A 26 -4.87 -1.31 4.36
N THR A 27 -5.58 -2.28 4.94
CA THR A 27 -6.31 -2.04 6.19
C THR A 27 -5.35 -2.04 7.37
N THR A 28 -5.77 -1.44 8.48
CA THR A 28 -5.03 -1.35 9.73
C THR A 28 -4.70 -2.73 10.31
N GLU A 29 -5.58 -3.72 10.11
CA GLU A 29 -5.38 -5.10 10.53
C GLU A 29 -4.30 -5.77 9.68
N LYS A 30 -4.31 -5.54 8.36
CA LYS A 30 -3.31 -6.07 7.43
C LYS A 30 -1.91 -5.51 7.74
N ILE A 31 -1.85 -4.24 8.14
CA ILE A 31 -0.59 -3.60 8.55
C ILE A 31 -0.11 -4.20 9.87
N ALA A 32 -1.01 -4.38 10.85
CA ALA A 32 -0.66 -5.02 12.12
C ALA A 32 -0.15 -6.47 11.95
N GLU A 33 -0.79 -7.26 11.08
CA GLU A 33 -0.38 -8.63 10.71
C GLU A 33 1.06 -8.64 10.18
N VAL A 34 1.38 -7.80 9.20
CA VAL A 34 2.73 -7.74 8.63
C VAL A 34 3.77 -7.21 9.63
N LEU A 35 3.38 -6.28 10.51
CA LEU A 35 4.27 -5.82 11.58
C LEU A 35 4.56 -6.93 12.60
N GLN A 36 3.57 -7.79 12.88
CA GLN A 36 3.76 -8.93 13.75
C GLN A 36 4.70 -9.98 13.13
N GLU A 37 4.66 -10.19 11.81
CA GLU A 37 5.59 -11.08 11.10
C GLU A 37 7.06 -10.63 11.19
N ILE A 38 7.31 -9.33 11.38
CA ILE A 38 8.65 -8.76 11.59
C ILE A 38 8.99 -8.54 13.07
N ASP A 39 8.31 -9.26 13.97
CA ASP A 39 8.53 -9.25 15.43
C ASP A 39 8.19 -7.91 16.11
N ILE A 40 7.28 -7.13 15.53
CA ILE A 40 6.75 -5.89 16.11
C ILE A 40 5.26 -6.10 16.47
N PRO A 41 4.95 -6.56 17.70
CA PRO A 41 3.58 -6.83 18.11
C PRO A 41 2.81 -5.51 18.30
N VAL A 42 1.88 -5.21 17.40
CA VAL A 42 1.01 -4.03 17.48
C VAL A 42 -0.44 -4.39 17.15
N SER A 43 -1.38 -3.68 17.77
CA SER A 43 -2.80 -3.81 17.44
C SER A 43 -3.17 -2.90 16.26
N ALA A 44 -4.27 -3.22 15.56
CA ALA A 44 -4.85 -2.36 14.54
C ALA A 44 -5.14 -0.93 15.07
N ASN A 45 -5.54 -0.79 16.35
CA ASN A 45 -5.77 0.52 16.97
C ASN A 45 -4.48 1.34 17.12
N THR A 46 -3.36 0.68 17.44
CA THR A 46 -2.04 1.33 17.50
C THR A 46 -1.64 1.82 16.11
N VAL A 47 -1.84 0.99 15.08
CA VAL A 47 -1.58 1.37 13.68
C VAL A 47 -2.44 2.56 13.27
N THR A 48 -3.74 2.56 13.57
CA THR A 48 -4.65 3.69 13.33
C THR A 48 -4.10 4.99 13.90
N ARG A 49 -3.67 4.99 15.17
CA ARG A 49 -3.13 6.18 15.82
C ARG A 49 -1.84 6.66 15.15
N LEU A 50 -0.95 5.74 14.78
CA LEU A 50 0.30 6.07 14.09
C LEU A 50 0.03 6.66 12.70
N LEU A 51 -0.91 6.10 11.94
CA LEU A 51 -1.30 6.63 10.63
C LEU A 51 -1.86 8.05 10.73
N TYR A 52 -2.68 8.35 11.74
CA TYR A 52 -3.14 9.72 12.00
C TYR A 52 -1.98 10.67 12.31
N GLN A 53 -1.00 10.24 13.12
CA GLN A 53 0.19 11.05 13.41
C GLN A 53 1.07 11.31 12.17
N MET A 54 0.97 10.44 11.16
CA MET A 54 1.68 10.56 9.88
C MET A 54 0.85 11.30 8.81
N ASP A 55 -0.25 11.95 9.20
CA ASP A 55 -1.20 12.65 8.30
C ASP A 55 -1.83 11.75 7.24
N PHE A 56 -2.03 10.46 7.54
CA PHE A 56 -2.80 9.57 6.68
C PHE A 56 -4.30 9.70 6.97
N SER A 57 -5.06 9.90 5.90
CA SER A 57 -6.49 9.71 5.89
C SER A 57 -6.83 8.24 5.71
N LEU A 58 -7.54 7.67 6.68
CA LEU A 58 -8.07 6.33 6.58
C LEU A 58 -9.29 6.34 5.65
N ARG A 59 -9.20 5.57 4.56
CA ARG A 59 -10.29 5.38 3.62
C ARG A 59 -10.73 3.92 3.64
N VAL A 60 -12.04 3.70 3.75
CA VAL A 60 -12.60 2.37 3.59
C VAL A 60 -12.60 2.02 2.10
N ASN A 61 -12.01 0.88 1.75
CA ASN A 61 -12.08 0.35 0.40
C ASN A 61 -13.53 -0.04 0.08
N ARG A 62 -14.25 0.80 -0.68
CA ARG A 62 -15.54 0.42 -1.26
C ARG A 62 -15.30 -0.35 -2.56
N LYS A 63 -14.94 -1.63 -2.44
CA LYS A 63 -14.83 -2.50 -3.62
C LYS A 63 -16.24 -2.79 -4.16
N GLN A 64 -16.49 -2.47 -5.42
CA GLN A 64 -17.57 -3.12 -6.14
C GLN A 64 -17.16 -4.58 -6.36
N ILE A 65 -17.99 -5.51 -5.86
CA ILE A 65 -17.75 -6.94 -6.06
C ILE A 65 -17.93 -7.20 -7.55
N ALA A 66 -16.82 -7.48 -8.24
CA ALA A 66 -16.88 -7.90 -9.63
C ALA A 66 -17.60 -9.25 -9.71
N THR A 67 -18.60 -9.36 -10.59
CA THR A 67 -19.40 -10.59 -10.78
C THR A 67 -18.55 -11.77 -11.26
N ASN A 68 -17.37 -11.52 -11.85
CA ASN A 68 -16.40 -12.54 -12.23
C ASN A 68 -15.16 -12.50 -11.34
N SER A 69 -14.96 -13.57 -10.55
CA SER A 69 -13.73 -13.84 -9.82
C SER A 69 -12.84 -14.77 -10.64
N SER A 70 -11.85 -14.21 -11.33
CA SER A 70 -10.80 -15.00 -11.99
C SER A 70 -9.63 -15.22 -11.02
N PRO A 71 -9.12 -16.46 -10.86
CA PRO A 71 -7.97 -16.76 -10.01
C PRO A 71 -6.69 -16.05 -10.49
N TYR A 72 -6.66 -15.62 -11.75
CA TYR A 72 -5.49 -15.01 -12.38
C TYR A 72 -5.53 -13.47 -12.38
N ARG A 73 -6.56 -12.85 -11.79
CA ARG A 73 -6.75 -11.39 -11.85
C ARG A 73 -5.55 -10.61 -11.26
N ASP A 74 -4.87 -11.19 -10.28
CA ASP A 74 -3.73 -10.55 -9.62
C ASP A 74 -2.39 -10.76 -10.37
N GLN A 75 -2.32 -11.70 -11.33
CA GLN A 75 -1.06 -12.07 -12.00
C GLN A 75 -0.42 -10.90 -12.73
N GLN A 76 -1.21 -10.06 -13.41
CA GLN A 76 -0.71 -8.89 -14.10
C GLN A 76 -0.07 -7.89 -13.12
N PHE A 77 -0.72 -7.65 -11.98
CA PHE A 77 -0.20 -6.74 -10.95
C PHE A 77 1.07 -7.29 -10.31
N GLN A 78 1.13 -8.59 -10.03
CA GLN A 78 2.34 -9.24 -9.54
C GLN A 78 3.50 -9.11 -10.52
N HIS A 79 3.23 -9.30 -11.82
CA HIS A 79 4.23 -9.13 -12.87
C HIS A 79 4.76 -7.69 -12.94
N ILE A 80 3.87 -6.70 -12.90
CA ILE A 80 4.23 -5.27 -12.87
C ILE A 80 5.08 -4.95 -11.62
N CYS A 81 4.70 -5.47 -10.44
CA CYS A 81 5.45 -5.28 -9.20
C CYS A 81 6.88 -5.85 -9.30
N SER A 82 7.03 -7.02 -9.92
CA SER A 82 8.33 -7.65 -10.17
C SER A 82 9.20 -6.80 -11.10
N LEU A 83 8.64 -6.31 -12.22
CA LEU A 83 9.34 -5.43 -13.14
C LEU A 83 9.77 -4.11 -12.46
N ARG A 84 8.88 -3.49 -11.68
CA ARG A 84 9.19 -2.26 -10.93
C ARG A 84 10.40 -2.46 -10.03
N THR A 85 10.40 -3.53 -9.24
CA THR A 85 11.49 -3.87 -8.32
C THR A 85 12.80 -4.07 -9.07
N ARG A 86 12.77 -4.75 -10.21
CA ARG A 86 13.96 -4.98 -11.05
C ARG A 86 14.54 -3.67 -11.59
N PHE A 87 13.70 -2.80 -12.12
CA PHE A 87 14.13 -1.53 -12.72
C PHE A 87 14.68 -0.58 -11.66
N GLN A 88 14.04 -0.50 -10.49
CA GLN A 88 14.52 0.29 -9.35
C GLN A 88 15.91 -0.15 -8.90
N ARG A 89 16.17 -1.47 -8.80
CA ARG A 89 17.50 -2.01 -8.47
C ARG A 89 18.58 -1.69 -9.50
N GLN A 90 18.19 -1.48 -10.76
CA GLN A 90 19.10 -1.16 -11.86
C GLN A 90 19.27 0.36 -12.08
N GLY A 91 18.58 1.20 -11.29
CA GLY A 91 18.56 2.65 -11.49
C GLY A 91 17.88 3.08 -12.80
N LEU A 92 17.03 2.21 -13.38
CA LEU A 92 16.33 2.49 -14.63
C LEU A 92 15.05 3.29 -14.37
N PRO A 93 14.66 4.19 -15.29
CA PRO A 93 13.44 4.98 -15.15
C PRO A 93 12.18 4.11 -15.23
N ILE A 94 11.15 4.50 -14.47
CA ILE A 94 9.84 3.86 -14.44
C ILE A 94 8.79 4.93 -14.74
N LEU A 95 7.97 4.70 -15.77
CA LEU A 95 6.90 5.61 -16.17
C LEU A 95 5.55 4.95 -15.89
N SER A 96 4.71 5.61 -15.11
CA SER A 96 3.32 5.20 -14.87
C SER A 96 2.43 6.04 -15.79
N VAL A 97 1.83 5.42 -16.80
CA VAL A 97 0.92 6.07 -17.74
C VAL A 97 -0.50 5.64 -17.41
N ASP A 98 -1.36 6.61 -17.09
CA ASP A 98 -2.79 6.40 -16.95
C ASP A 98 -3.46 6.86 -18.25
N SER A 99 -4.26 5.98 -18.87
CA SER A 99 -5.06 6.36 -20.04
C SER A 99 -6.48 6.57 -19.58
N ASN A 100 -6.98 7.80 -19.77
CA ASN A 100 -8.39 8.12 -19.66
C ASN A 100 -9.19 7.48 -20.80
#